data_AF-A0A565APY6-F1
#
_entry.id   AF-A0A565APY6-F1
#
_cell.length_a   1.000
_cell.length_b   1.000
_cell.length_c   1.000
_cell.angle_alpha   90.00
_cell.angle_beta   90.00
_cell.angle_gamma   90.00
#
_symmetry.space_group_name_H-M   'P 1'
#
loop_
_entity.id
_entity.type
_entity.pdbx_description
1 polymer ?
#
loop_
_entity_poly.entity_id
_entity_poly.type
_entity_poly.pdbx_seq_one_letter_code
_entity_poly.pdbx_strand_id
1 'polypeptide(L)'
;MANASGSNWQEDVYQKINSMKDIYLPALHDIHKRFTTRLQQEQFLPEQQRKITNDVKLGPFMTMLERMIQLLSVSKSNIQPVLKDKVDGYEKTIADLLNCHKQILEKRGQSSQTK
;
A
#
# COMPACT_ATOMS: atom_id res chain seq x y z
N MET A 1 -10.52 24.80 33.84
CA MET A 1 -11.66 24.77 32.91
C MET A 1 -11.14 24.23 31.59
N ALA A 2 -11.55 23.02 31.19
CA ALA A 2 -11.10 22.38 29.97
C ALA A 2 -11.66 23.16 28.77
N ASN A 3 -10.78 23.76 27.97
CA ASN A 3 -11.20 24.43 26.74
C ASN A 3 -11.44 23.36 25.67
N ALA A 4 -12.61 22.72 25.73
CA ALA A 4 -13.20 22.06 24.58
C ALA A 4 -13.59 23.14 23.59
N SER A 5 -12.88 23.26 22.46
CA SER A 5 -13.32 23.86 21.16
C SER A 5 -12.13 24.27 20.28
N GLY A 6 -11.11 23.42 20.15
CA GLY A 6 -10.25 23.42 18.97
C GLY A 6 -10.57 22.12 18.26
N SER A 7 -11.37 22.16 17.19
CA SER A 7 -11.73 21.00 16.36
C SER A 7 -10.48 20.14 16.17
N ASN A 8 -10.40 19.00 16.86
CA ASN A 8 -9.16 18.24 16.94
C ASN A 8 -9.07 17.34 15.71
N TRP A 9 -9.13 17.98 14.53
CA TRP A 9 -9.08 17.35 13.21
C TRP A 9 -7.89 16.41 13.08
N GLN A 10 -6.82 16.67 13.84
CA GLN A 10 -5.65 15.81 13.93
C GLN A 10 -5.96 14.45 14.57
N GLU A 11 -6.84 14.38 15.57
CA GLU A 11 -7.35 13.11 16.13
C GLU A 11 -8.25 12.40 15.12
N ASP A 12 -9.17 13.11 14.47
CA ASP A 12 -10.06 12.49 13.48
C ASP A 12 -9.27 11.84 12.34
N VAL A 13 -8.27 12.56 11.80
CA VAL A 13 -7.36 12.03 10.78
C VAL A 13 -6.53 10.88 11.34
N TYR A 14 -6.04 10.98 12.57
CA TYR A 14 -5.27 9.91 13.19
C TYR A 14 -6.08 8.63 13.38
N GLN A 15 -7.31 8.73 13.88
CA GLN A 15 -8.24 7.60 14.04
C GLN A 15 -8.55 6.95 12.69
N LYS A 16 -8.78 7.76 11.66
CA LYS A 16 -8.99 7.27 10.30
C LYS A 16 -7.77 6.53 9.75
N ILE A 17 -6.57 7.10 9.90
CA ILE A 17 -5.32 6.43 9.50
C ILE A 17 -5.13 5.11 10.27
N ASN A 18 -5.44 5.07 11.57
CA ASN A 18 -5.36 3.83 12.35
C ASN A 18 -6.35 2.78 11.85
N SER A 19 -7.58 3.17 11.53
CA SER A 19 -8.59 2.27 10.97
C SER A 19 -8.14 1.70 9.62
N MET A 20 -7.61 2.57 8.75
CA MET A 20 -7.01 2.16 7.48
C MET A 20 -5.80 1.24 7.68
N LYS A 21 -4.98 1.50 8.70
CA LYS A 21 -3.82 0.68 9.04
C LYS A 21 -4.25 -0.74 9.41
N ASP A 22 -5.22 -0.90 10.30
CA ASP A 22 -5.71 -2.22 10.71
C ASP A 22 -6.30 -3.01 9.53
N ILE A 23 -7.01 -2.34 8.62
CA ILE A 23 -7.66 -2.99 7.47
C ILE A 23 -6.65 -3.31 6.35
N TYR A 24 -5.78 -2.37 6.00
CA TYR A 24 -5.00 -2.45 4.77
C TYR A 24 -3.53 -2.85 4.96
N LEU A 25 -2.92 -2.54 6.11
CA LEU A 25 -1.50 -2.79 6.33
C LEU A 25 -1.11 -4.27 6.17
N PRO A 26 -1.91 -5.27 6.63
CA PRO A 26 -1.57 -6.68 6.42
C PRO A 26 -1.47 -7.05 4.94
N ALA A 27 -2.41 -6.58 4.12
CA ALA A 27 -2.42 -6.85 2.69
C ALA A 27 -1.29 -6.11 1.95
N LEU A 28 -1.00 -4.86 2.32
CA LEU A 28 0.12 -4.10 1.76
C LEU A 28 1.47 -4.78 2.07
N HIS A 29 1.65 -5.27 3.30
CA HIS A 29 2.83 -6.03 3.69
C HIS A 29 2.94 -7.38 2.94
N ASP A 30 1.83 -8.10 2.72
CA ASP A 30 1.85 -9.34 1.94
C ASP A 30 2.30 -9.08 0.50
N ILE A 31 1.76 -8.05 -0.15
CA ILE A 31 2.16 -7.61 -1.48
C ILE A 31 3.66 -7.28 -1.50
N HIS A 32 4.11 -6.43 -0.57
CA HIS A 32 5.51 -6.03 -0.48
C HIS A 32 6.43 -7.25 -0.33
N LYS A 33 6.13 -8.13 0.63
CA LYS A 33 6.89 -9.37 0.87
C LYS A 33 6.95 -10.25 -0.37
N ARG A 34 5.83 -10.46 -1.07
CA ARG A 34 5.81 -11.24 -2.31
C ARG A 34 6.75 -10.66 -3.36
N PHE A 35 6.75 -9.34 -3.54
CA PHE A 35 7.65 -8.72 -4.50
C PHE A 35 9.11 -8.84 -4.06
N THR A 36 9.43 -8.58 -2.78
CA THR A 36 10.80 -8.79 -2.26
C THR A 36 11.26 -10.23 -2.48
N THR A 37 10.44 -11.22 -2.15
CA THR A 37 10.78 -12.64 -2.34
C THR A 37 10.94 -13.00 -3.82
N ARG A 38 10.12 -12.45 -4.71
CA ARG A 38 10.28 -12.70 -6.15
C ARG A 38 11.53 -12.01 -6.71
N LEU A 39 11.83 -10.79 -6.28
CA LEU A 39 13.06 -10.08 -6.63
C LEU A 39 14.30 -10.84 -6.14
N GLN A 40 14.25 -11.37 -4.91
CA GLN A 40 15.30 -12.22 -4.37
C GLN A 40 15.45 -13.53 -5.15
N GLN A 41 14.38 -14.13 -5.67
CA GLN A 41 14.52 -15.30 -6.54
C GLN A 41 15.21 -14.93 -7.87
N GLU A 42 14.90 -13.77 -8.43
CA GLU A 42 15.54 -13.29 -9.67
C GLU A 42 17.01 -12.97 -9.51
N GLN A 43 17.49 -12.65 -8.31
CA GLN A 43 18.92 -12.43 -8.08
C GLN A 43 19.77 -13.70 -8.32
N PHE A 44 19.15 -14.89 -8.24
CA PHE A 44 19.79 -16.18 -8.53
C PHE A 44 19.62 -16.64 -9.98
N LEU A 45 18.83 -15.91 -10.78
CA LEU A 45 18.57 -16.22 -12.19
C LEU A 45 19.56 -15.46 -13.09
N PRO A 46 19.92 -16.02 -14.27
CA PRO A 46 20.69 -15.29 -15.27
C PRO A 46 20.00 -13.98 -15.67
N GLU A 47 20.77 -12.91 -15.94
CA GLU A 47 20.24 -11.56 -16.19
C GLU A 47 19.15 -11.51 -17.28
N GLN A 48 19.34 -12.28 -18.34
CA GLN A 48 18.38 -12.46 -19.45
C GLN A 48 17.02 -13.05 -19.03
N GLN A 49 16.92 -13.67 -17.85
CA GLN A 49 15.69 -14.27 -17.32
C GLN A 49 15.04 -13.42 -16.20
N ARG A 50 15.67 -12.31 -15.77
CA ARG A 50 15.15 -11.42 -14.72
C ARG A 50 14.02 -10.55 -15.28
N LYS A 51 12.78 -11.01 -15.19
CA LYS A 51 11.60 -10.30 -15.71
C LYS A 51 11.12 -9.19 -14.79
N ILE A 52 11.25 -9.36 -13.48
CA ILE A 52 10.78 -8.43 -12.44
C ILE A 52 11.72 -7.23 -12.35
N THR A 53 13.04 -7.46 -12.29
CA THR A 53 14.02 -6.36 -12.26
C THR A 53 13.97 -5.50 -13.52
N ASN A 54 13.70 -6.11 -14.68
CA ASN A 54 13.61 -5.40 -15.96
C ASN A 54 12.26 -4.70 -16.19
N ASP A 55 11.30 -4.86 -15.27
CA ASP A 55 9.99 -4.25 -15.41
C ASP A 55 10.02 -2.78 -14.96
N VAL A 56 10.01 -1.85 -15.93
CA VAL A 56 10.05 -0.40 -15.67
C VAL A 56 8.87 0.10 -14.83
N LYS A 57 7.75 -0.64 -14.80
CA LYS A 57 6.56 -0.26 -14.03
C LYS A 57 6.65 -0.70 -12.57
N LEU A 58 7.56 -1.62 -12.24
CA LEU A 58 7.73 -2.14 -10.89
C LEU A 58 8.35 -1.12 -9.93
N GLY A 59 9.39 -0.40 -10.35
CA GLY A 59 10.07 0.58 -9.49
C GLY A 59 9.10 1.64 -8.93
N PRO A 60 8.31 2.32 -9.79
CA PRO A 60 7.27 3.25 -9.34
C PRO A 60 6.20 2.59 -8.47
N PHE A 61 5.79 1.36 -8.79
CA PHE A 61 4.79 0.62 -8.00
C PHE A 61 5.28 0.34 -6.58
N MET A 62 6.52 -0.14 -6.42
CA MET A 62 7.13 -0.40 -5.11
C MET A 62 7.29 0.89 -4.30
N THR A 63 7.76 1.96 -4.95
CA THR A 63 7.84 3.29 -4.31
C THR A 63 6.46 3.76 -3.81
N MET A 64 5.41 3.54 -4.60
CA MET A 64 4.04 3.89 -4.18
C MET A 64 3.57 3.02 -3.00
N LEU A 65 3.85 1.72 -3.03
CA LEU A 65 3.50 0.78 -1.95
C LEU A 65 4.18 1.18 -0.63
N GLU A 66 5.47 1.47 -0.65
CA GLU A 66 6.24 1.91 0.52
C GLU A 66 5.68 3.22 1.09
N ARG A 67 5.30 4.17 0.24
CA ARG A 67 4.66 5.43 0.67
C ARG A 67 3.33 5.19 1.39
N MET A 68 2.51 4.24 0.93
CA MET A 68 1.25 3.92 1.62
C MET A 68 1.50 3.29 2.99
N ILE A 69 2.48 2.39 3.10
CA ILE A 69 2.87 1.77 4.38
C ILE A 69 3.38 2.85 5.37
N GLN A 70 4.21 3.79 4.89
CA GLN A 70 4.70 4.91 5.69
C GLN A 70 3.58 5.84 6.15
N LEU A 71 2.64 6.18 5.26
CA LEU A 71 1.47 6.99 5.59
C LEU A 71 0.65 6.37 6.72
N LEU A 72 0.39 5.06 6.64
CA LEU A 72 -0.36 4.31 7.66
C LEU A 72 0.40 4.17 8.99
N SER A 73 1.69 4.47 9.00
CA SER A 73 2.56 4.38 10.18
C SER A 73 2.89 5.73 10.80
N VAL A 74 2.30 6.84 10.30
CA VAL A 74 2.57 8.19 10.81
C VAL A 74 2.10 8.33 12.27
N SER A 75 2.92 8.98 13.10
CA SER A 75 2.53 9.33 14.46
C SER A 75 1.56 10.51 14.46
N LYS A 76 0.64 10.56 15.43
CA LYS A 76 -0.34 11.65 15.57
C LYS A 76 0.32 13.04 15.52
N SER A 77 1.48 13.21 16.15
CA SER A 77 2.22 14.48 16.19
C SER A 77 2.80 14.92 14.83
N ASN A 78 2.95 13.99 13.88
CA ASN A 78 3.50 14.26 12.55
C ASN A 78 2.41 14.42 11.47
N ILE A 79 1.13 14.37 11.85
CA ILE A 79 0.03 14.59 10.91
C ILE A 79 0.00 16.06 10.51
N GLN A 80 0.27 16.30 9.23
CA GLN A 80 0.19 17.63 8.64
C GLN A 80 -1.25 17.96 8.23
N PRO A 81 -1.67 19.24 8.29
CA PRO A 81 -3.01 19.68 7.86
C PRO A 81 -3.38 19.23 6.45
N VAL A 82 -2.41 19.15 5.53
CA VAL A 82 -2.61 18.67 4.16
C VAL A 82 -3.15 17.23 4.07
N LEU A 83 -2.95 16.40 5.10
CA LEU A 83 -3.52 15.05 5.14
C LEU A 83 -5.02 15.07 5.39
N LYS A 84 -5.54 16.07 6.09
CA LYS A 84 -6.98 16.20 6.38
C LYS A 84 -7.81 16.18 5.10
N ASP A 85 -7.38 16.91 4.08
CA ASP A 85 -8.11 17.01 2.81
C ASP A 85 -7.77 15.88 1.82
N LYS A 86 -6.78 15.04 2.15
CA LYS A 86 -6.27 13.97 1.27
C LYS A 86 -6.49 12.56 1.78
N VAL A 87 -6.83 12.37 3.05
CA VAL A 87 -6.93 11.05 3.69
C VAL A 87 -7.94 10.15 2.98
N ASP A 88 -9.09 10.69 2.55
CA ASP A 88 -10.07 9.96 1.74
C ASP A 88 -9.53 9.56 0.35
N GLY A 89 -8.73 10.42 -0.26
CA GLY A 89 -8.07 10.11 -1.53
C GLY A 89 -7.03 9.00 -1.38
N TYR A 90 -6.29 8.99 -0.27
CA TYR A 90 -5.35 7.91 0.04
C TYR A 90 -6.08 6.60 0.30
N GLU A 91 -7.16 6.61 1.07
CA GLU A 91 -8.00 5.44 1.31
C GLU A 91 -8.49 4.80 0.01
N LYS A 92 -9.07 5.62 -0.89
CA LYS A 92 -9.51 5.15 -2.20
C LYS A 92 -8.37 4.55 -3.01
N THR A 93 -7.22 5.22 -3.05
CA THR A 93 -6.04 4.75 -3.79
C THR A 93 -5.54 3.40 -3.25
N ILE A 94 -5.52 3.22 -1.93
CA ILE A 94 -5.13 1.96 -1.28
C ILE A 94 -6.14 0.86 -1.62
N ALA A 95 -7.44 1.15 -1.51
CA ALA A 95 -8.50 0.19 -1.85
C ALA A 95 -8.44 -0.25 -3.32
N ASP A 96 -8.28 0.70 -4.26
CA ASP A 96 -8.16 0.41 -5.69
C ASP A 96 -6.91 -0.44 -6.00
N LEU A 97 -5.78 -0.16 -5.34
CA LEU A 97 -4.55 -0.96 -5.46
C LEU A 97 -4.77 -2.40 -5.00
N LEU A 98 -5.36 -2.58 -3.82
CA LEU A 98 -5.62 -3.92 -3.26
C LEU A 98 -6.63 -4.69 -4.12
N ASN A 99 -7.67 -4.03 -4.61
CA ASN A 99 -8.64 -4.64 -5.51
C ASN A 99 -8.01 -5.06 -6.84
N CYS A 100 -7.15 -4.22 -7.42
CA CYS A 100 -6.40 -4.56 -8.63
C CYS A 100 -5.48 -5.77 -8.40
N HIS A 101 -4.75 -5.79 -7.27
CA HIS A 101 -3.90 -6.92 -6.91
C HIS A 101 -4.70 -8.22 -6.75
N LYS A 102 -5.84 -8.16 -6.05
CA LYS A 102 -6.74 -9.30 -5.86
C LYS A 102 -7.21 -9.86 -7.20
N GLN A 103 -7.69 -9.01 -8.11
CA GLN A 103 -8.13 -9.42 -9.45
C GLN A 103 -7.01 -10.05 -10.28
N ILE A 104 -5.77 -9.56 -10.17
CA ILE A 104 -4.60 -10.15 -10.85
C ILE A 104 -4.30 -11.56 -10.29
N LEU A 105 -4.44 -11.78 -8.99
CA LEU A 105 -4.27 -13.10 -8.38
C LEU A 105 -5.37 -14.06 -8.82
N GLU A 106 -6.63 -13.61 -8.84
CA GLU A 106 -7.78 -14.42 -9.28
C GLU A 106 -7.64 -14.83 -10.76
N LYS A 107 -7.20 -13.93 -11.64
CA LYS A 107 -6.97 -14.23 -13.06
C LYS A 107 -5.79 -15.19 -13.31
N ARG A 108 -4.76 -15.18 -12.44
CA ARG A 108 -3.64 -16.15 -12.52
C ARG A 108 -4.00 -17.54 -12.03
N GLY A 109 -5.05 -17.70 -11.22
CA GLY A 109 -5.61 -19.01 -10.86
C GLY A 109 -6.47 -19.65 -11.96
N GLN A 110 -7.00 -18.85 -12.89
CA GLN A 110 -7.88 -19.34 -13.97
C GLN A 110 -7.17 -19.68 -15.28
N SER A 111 -5.84 -19.49 -15.37
CA SER A 111 -5.05 -19.82 -16.58
C SER A 111 -4.79 -21.33 -16.77
N SER A 112 -5.27 -22.18 -15.88
CA SER A 112 -5.06 -23.65 -15.94
C SER A 112 -6.23 -24.45 -16.52
N GLN A 113 -7.26 -23.80 -17.08
CA GLN A 113 -8.26 -24.47 -17.89
C GLN A 113 -8.44 -23.76 -19.24
N THR A 114 -7.51 -24.03 -20.16
CA THR A 114 -7.86 -24.05 -21.59
C THR A 114 -7.54 -25.46 -22.08
N LYS A 115 -8.64 -26.15 -22.39
CA LYS A 115 -8.78 -27.48 -22.96
C LYS A 115 -8.02 -27.61 -24.28
#